data_AF-A0AAN5SGB5-F1
#
_entry.id   AF-A0AAN5SGB5-F1
#
_cell.length_a   1.000
_cell.length_b   1.000
_cell.length_c   1.000
_cell.angle_alpha   90.00
_cell.angle_beta   90.00
_cell.angle_gamma   90.00
#
_symmetry.space_group_name_H-M   'P 1'
#
loop_
_entity.id
_entity.type
_entity.pdbx_description
1 polymer ?
#
loop_
_entity_poly.entity_id
_entity_poly.type
_entity_poly.pdbx_seq_one_letter_code
_entity_poly.pdbx_strand_id
1 'polypeptide(L)'
;HKIRLIVLNSEDIPEYDISMKYKGQWDYAFSNEQLNWVAHTALNTDYKIIFCSHTPLIESVEGFDLAIRNSEAMLGIMKAYTTGTSYSSSNNTGDFKYNVSVDYNKKGTIVCCLFGHVHADNIVYKDNIAHISTTCSNCSYRYGSSAIKNATGTVNEIALDFLTIRNDMGFLTRFGAGSDRSFTYVNNTKESKKEKSYLGLKLLG
;
A
#
# COMPACT_ATOMS: atom_id res chain seq x y z
N HIS A 1 3.62 -18.69 4.86
CA HIS A 1 4.38 -17.45 5.17
C HIS A 1 3.61 -16.62 6.19
N LYS A 2 4.29 -15.93 7.10
CA LYS A 2 3.63 -15.03 8.06
C LYS A 2 3.52 -13.62 7.45
N ILE A 3 2.30 -13.08 7.45
CA ILE A 3 1.99 -11.74 6.94
C ILE A 3 1.52 -10.89 8.12
N ARG A 4 2.00 -9.64 8.19
CA ARG A 4 1.46 -8.61 9.08
C ARG A 4 0.69 -7.61 8.22
N LEU A 5 -0.58 -7.41 8.57
CA LEU A 5 -1.39 -6.32 8.03
C LEU A 5 -1.17 -5.08 8.89
N ILE A 6 -0.81 -3.97 8.27
CA ILE A 6 -0.67 -2.66 8.90
C ILE A 6 -1.73 -1.76 8.31
N VAL A 7 -2.69 -1.34 9.12
CA VAL A 7 -3.76 -0.42 8.71
C VAL A 7 -3.34 0.98 9.13
N LEU A 8 -3.20 1.87 8.15
CA LEU A 8 -2.86 3.26 8.32
C LEU A 8 -4.13 4.09 8.42
N ASN A 9 -4.16 5.04 9.35
CA ASN A 9 -5.16 6.09 9.35
C ASN A 9 -4.66 7.23 8.48
N SER A 10 -5.17 7.36 7.26
CA SER A 10 -4.83 8.48 6.36
C SER A 10 -5.56 9.78 6.71
N GLU A 11 -6.49 9.74 7.66
CA GLU A 11 -7.21 10.89 8.23
C GLU A 11 -6.71 11.16 9.65
N ASP A 12 -5.41 10.98 9.88
CA ASP A 12 -4.76 11.21 11.16
C ASP A 12 -4.39 12.69 11.31
N ILE A 13 -5.44 13.51 11.27
CA ILE A 13 -5.39 14.96 11.37
C ILE A 13 -5.52 15.40 12.83
N PRO A 14 -4.90 16.54 13.23
CA PRO A 14 -5.10 17.13 14.54
C PRO A 14 -6.59 17.33 14.86
N GLU A 15 -6.96 17.02 16.10
CA GLU A 15 -8.35 16.89 16.54
C GLU A 15 -9.25 18.11 16.27
N TYR A 16 -10.54 17.82 16.22
CA TYR A 16 -11.67 18.67 15.89
C TYR A 16 -11.79 19.89 16.83
N ASP A 17 -11.25 21.04 16.42
CA ASP A 17 -11.62 22.32 17.01
C ASP A 17 -13.07 22.69 16.61
N ILE A 18 -13.79 23.46 17.44
CA ILE A 18 -15.14 24.00 17.17
C ILE A 18 -15.16 24.75 15.82
N SER A 19 -14.00 25.26 15.40
CA SER A 19 -13.80 25.90 14.10
C SER A 19 -13.81 24.95 12.88
N MET A 20 -13.77 23.62 13.10
CA MET A 20 -13.59 22.59 12.06
C MET A 20 -12.47 22.95 11.08
N LYS A 21 -11.32 23.37 11.61
CA LYS A 21 -10.17 23.80 10.80
C LYS A 21 -9.79 22.80 9.71
N TYR A 22 -9.88 21.50 10.03
CA TYR A 22 -9.66 20.40 9.10
C TYR A 22 -10.90 19.52 9.00
N LYS A 23 -11.19 19.04 7.80
CA LYS A 23 -12.34 18.17 7.52
C LYS A 23 -11.83 16.77 7.18
N GLY A 24 -12.15 15.76 8.00
CA GLY A 24 -11.69 14.37 7.76
C GLY A 24 -11.98 13.86 6.34
N GLN A 25 -13.09 14.30 5.73
CA GLN A 25 -13.43 13.94 4.35
C GLN A 25 -12.46 14.50 3.28
N TRP A 26 -11.74 15.58 3.54
CA TRP A 26 -10.93 16.31 2.53
C TRP A 26 -9.52 16.66 3.00
N ASP A 27 -9.19 16.37 4.26
CA ASP A 27 -7.89 16.64 4.85
C ASP A 27 -7.28 15.32 5.29
N TYR A 28 -6.18 14.97 4.63
CA TYR A 28 -5.47 13.72 4.89
C TYR A 28 -4.09 14.04 5.46
N ALA A 29 -3.68 13.29 6.46
CA ALA A 29 -2.36 13.40 7.06
C ALA A 29 -1.93 12.10 7.73
N PHE A 30 -0.62 11.97 7.91
CA PHE A 30 -0.03 11.08 8.91
C PHE A 30 0.59 11.91 10.03
N SER A 31 0.17 11.67 11.27
CA SER A 31 0.75 12.34 12.44
C SER A 31 2.20 11.91 12.68
N ASN A 32 2.90 12.69 13.50
CA ASN A 32 4.20 12.34 14.02
C ASN A 32 4.17 10.98 14.75
N GLU A 33 3.13 10.74 15.53
CA GLU A 33 2.93 9.52 16.33
C GLU A 33 2.78 8.30 15.42
N GLN A 34 1.95 8.37 14.38
CA GLN A 34 1.76 7.27 13.45
C GLN A 34 3.01 6.98 12.63
N LEU A 35 3.73 8.01 12.16
CA LEU A 35 5.00 7.84 11.45
C LEU A 35 6.04 7.12 12.32
N ASN A 36 6.19 7.54 13.57
CA ASN A 36 7.12 6.90 14.51
C ASN A 36 6.66 5.49 14.90
N TRP A 37 5.35 5.26 15.08
CA TRP A 37 4.82 3.93 15.34
C TRP A 37 5.10 2.97 14.19
N VAL A 38 4.89 3.39 12.93
CA VAL A 38 5.22 2.56 11.76
C VAL A 38 6.72 2.25 11.74
N ALA A 39 7.56 3.29 11.85
CA ALA A 39 9.01 3.17 11.74
C ALA A 39 9.62 2.25 12.81
N HIS A 40 9.19 2.38 14.07
CA HIS A 40 9.86 1.75 15.20
C HIS A 40 9.15 0.51 15.74
N THR A 41 7.83 0.40 15.55
CA THR A 41 7.01 -0.66 16.15
C THR A 41 6.43 -1.59 15.09
N ALA A 42 5.68 -1.04 14.13
CA ALA A 42 4.92 -1.86 13.18
C ALA A 42 5.85 -2.64 12.22
N LEU A 43 6.92 -1.99 11.75
CA LEU A 43 7.93 -2.57 10.86
C LEU A 43 9.04 -3.35 11.59
N ASN A 44 9.08 -3.32 12.93
CA ASN A 44 9.98 -4.17 13.71
C ASN A 44 9.45 -5.61 13.75
N THR A 45 9.69 -6.34 12.67
CA THR A 45 9.24 -7.73 12.48
C THR A 45 10.05 -8.44 11.39
N ASP A 46 9.94 -9.76 11.35
CA ASP A 46 10.44 -10.62 10.26
C ASP A 46 9.32 -11.04 9.29
N TYR A 47 8.09 -10.53 9.47
CA TYR A 47 6.94 -10.90 8.64
C TYR A 47 6.93 -10.08 7.35
N LYS A 48 6.29 -10.62 6.30
CA LYS A 48 5.96 -9.82 5.11
C LYS A 48 4.86 -8.83 5.46
N ILE A 49 4.92 -7.64 4.89
CA ILE A 49 4.00 -6.54 5.23
C ILE A 49 2.98 -6.32 4.12
N ILE A 50 1.71 -6.18 4.48
CA ILE A 50 0.70 -5.53 3.64
C ILE A 50 0.28 -4.26 4.35
N PHE A 51 0.37 -3.12 3.68
CA PHE A 51 -0.22 -1.88 4.15
C PHE A 51 -1.64 -1.72 3.62
N CYS A 52 -2.52 -1.16 4.42
CA CYS A 52 -3.84 -0.69 4.00
C CYS A 52 -3.98 0.79 4.39
N SER A 53 -4.48 1.61 3.48
CA SER A 53 -4.82 3.03 3.72
C SER A 53 -6.19 3.30 3.12
N HIS A 54 -6.92 4.32 3.58
CA HIS A 54 -8.13 4.73 2.87
C HIS A 54 -7.75 5.46 1.57
N THR A 55 -6.91 6.49 1.67
CA THR A 55 -6.50 7.32 0.54
C THR A 55 -5.15 6.87 -0.06
N PRO A 56 -4.90 7.15 -1.35
CA PRO A 56 -3.63 6.80 -1.99
C PRO A 56 -2.45 7.57 -1.41
N LEU A 57 -1.37 6.86 -1.10
CA LEU A 57 -0.09 7.49 -0.70
C LEU A 57 0.65 8.13 -1.89
N ILE A 58 0.22 7.87 -3.12
CA ILE A 58 0.89 8.31 -4.35
C ILE A 58 -0.10 9.03 -5.27
N GLU A 59 0.38 10.06 -5.97
CA GLU A 59 -0.47 10.92 -6.82
C GLU A 59 -0.73 10.32 -8.21
N SER A 60 0.15 9.44 -8.68
CA SER A 60 0.11 8.86 -10.02
C SER A 60 -0.89 7.69 -10.12
N VAL A 61 -2.11 7.87 -9.65
CA VAL A 61 -3.19 6.88 -9.68
C VAL A 61 -4.43 7.48 -10.34
N GLU A 62 -5.16 6.64 -11.05
CA GLU A 62 -6.45 7.03 -11.62
C GLU A 62 -7.46 7.31 -10.50
N GLY A 63 -8.19 8.43 -10.62
CA GLY A 63 -9.17 8.89 -9.63
C GLY A 63 -8.56 9.64 -8.43
N PHE A 64 -7.28 10.01 -8.49
CA PHE A 64 -6.64 10.82 -7.46
C PHE A 64 -7.29 12.20 -7.30
N ASP A 65 -7.44 12.67 -6.06
CA ASP A 65 -7.99 13.99 -5.72
C ASP A 65 -6.98 14.88 -4.97
N LEU A 66 -6.50 14.45 -3.80
CA LEU A 66 -5.75 15.26 -2.84
C LEU A 66 -4.62 14.45 -2.21
N ALA A 67 -3.47 15.11 -2.03
CA ALA A 67 -2.31 14.50 -1.40
C ALA A 67 -2.47 14.40 0.12
N ILE A 68 -1.95 13.30 0.68
CA ILE A 68 -1.82 13.13 2.13
C ILE A 68 -0.61 13.91 2.62
N ARG A 69 -0.82 14.81 3.58
CA ARG A 69 0.28 15.52 4.25
C ARG A 69 1.18 14.51 4.96
N ASN A 70 2.49 14.68 4.83
CA ASN A 70 3.51 13.79 5.38
C ASN A 70 3.55 12.38 4.72
N SER A 71 2.90 12.18 3.56
CA SER A 71 3.02 10.92 2.81
C SER A 71 4.44 10.64 2.33
N GLU A 72 5.23 11.68 2.07
CA GLU A 72 6.64 11.56 1.71
C GLU A 72 7.45 10.91 2.83
N ALA A 73 7.10 11.19 4.09
CA ALA A 73 7.72 10.55 5.26
C ALA A 73 7.37 9.07 5.32
N MET A 74 6.08 8.73 5.17
CA MET A 74 5.61 7.34 5.17
C MET A 74 6.27 6.52 4.05
N LEU A 75 6.28 7.05 2.83
CA LEU A 75 6.93 6.42 1.67
C LEU A 75 8.45 6.27 1.88
N GLY A 76 9.09 7.27 2.48
CA GLY A 76 10.51 7.20 2.83
C GLY A 76 10.83 6.09 3.83
N ILE A 77 10.00 5.94 4.88
CA ILE A 77 10.09 4.85 5.86
C ILE A 77 9.92 3.49 5.15
N MET A 78 8.90 3.35 4.30
CA MET A 78 8.63 2.12 3.55
C MET A 78 9.79 1.74 2.63
N LYS A 79 10.36 2.71 1.90
CA LYS A 79 11.52 2.51 1.04
C LYS A 79 12.73 2.06 1.85
N ALA A 80 13.05 2.77 2.94
CA ALA A 80 14.19 2.44 3.79
C ALA A 80 14.07 1.04 4.40
N TYR A 81 12.85 0.61 4.73
CA TYR A 81 12.58 -0.75 5.19
C TYR A 81 12.88 -1.80 4.11
N THR A 82 12.46 -1.59 2.86
CA THR A 82 12.73 -2.55 1.76
C THR A 82 14.19 -2.55 1.32
N THR A 83 14.89 -1.43 1.46
CA THR A 83 16.32 -1.31 1.12
C THR A 83 17.25 -1.68 2.26
N GLY A 84 16.76 -1.74 3.51
CA GLY A 84 17.58 -2.00 4.69
C GLY A 84 18.59 -0.87 4.90
N THR A 85 18.10 0.37 4.86
CA THR A 85 18.90 1.58 5.02
C THR A 85 18.29 2.47 6.10
N SER A 86 19.04 3.50 6.51
CA SER A 86 18.52 4.53 7.39
C SER A 86 17.63 5.53 6.63
N TYR A 87 16.71 6.16 7.35
CA TYR A 87 15.86 7.25 6.88
C TYR A 87 15.67 8.28 7.99
N SER A 88 15.74 9.55 7.65
CA SER A 88 15.43 10.65 8.54
C SER A 88 14.71 11.75 7.76
N SER A 89 13.62 12.26 8.32
CA SER A 89 12.88 13.40 7.78
C SER A 89 12.15 14.13 8.90
N SER A 90 11.99 15.43 8.75
CA SER A 90 11.27 16.26 9.69
C SER A 90 10.59 17.43 8.99
N ASN A 91 9.40 17.77 9.47
CA ASN A 91 8.77 19.06 9.25
C ASN A 91 8.55 19.70 10.62
N ASN A 92 9.14 20.88 10.85
CA ASN A 92 9.10 21.54 12.16
C ASN A 92 8.07 22.69 12.22
N THR A 93 7.23 22.85 11.19
CA THR A 93 6.28 23.96 11.09
C THR A 93 4.85 23.49 10.92
N GLY A 94 3.92 24.31 11.46
CA GLY A 94 2.48 24.07 11.34
C GLY A 94 1.95 22.88 12.14
N ASP A 95 0.67 22.59 11.93
CA ASP A 95 -0.09 21.61 12.71
C ASP A 95 0.26 20.16 12.36
N PHE A 96 0.92 19.95 11.21
CA PHE A 96 1.34 18.63 10.71
C PHE A 96 2.84 18.39 10.88
N LYS A 97 3.47 19.07 11.84
CA LYS A 97 4.88 18.87 12.17
C LYS A 97 5.16 17.41 12.54
N TYR A 98 6.31 16.90 12.12
CA TYR A 98 6.79 15.56 12.46
C TYR A 98 8.31 15.53 12.51
N ASN A 99 8.85 14.52 13.20
CA ASN A 99 10.26 14.19 13.19
C ASN A 99 10.38 12.67 13.33
N VAL A 100 10.97 12.02 12.33
CA VAL A 100 11.18 10.57 12.31
C VAL A 100 12.59 10.28 11.84
N SER A 101 13.28 9.40 12.56
CA SER A 101 14.62 8.92 12.20
C SER A 101 14.74 7.46 12.60
N VAL A 102 15.02 6.59 11.63
CA VAL A 102 15.09 5.14 11.81
C VAL A 102 16.26 4.56 11.03
N ASP A 103 16.84 3.49 11.57
CA ASP A 103 17.89 2.73 10.90
C ASP A 103 17.51 1.26 10.76
N TYR A 104 17.24 0.82 9.53
CA TYR A 104 16.91 -0.58 9.25
C TYR A 104 18.17 -1.37 8.92
N ASN A 105 18.71 -2.08 9.91
CA ASN A 105 19.88 -2.95 9.75
C ASN A 105 19.64 -4.24 8.93
N LYS A 106 18.43 -4.42 8.39
CA LYS A 106 18.04 -5.56 7.55
C LYS A 106 16.94 -5.15 6.58
N LYS A 107 16.94 -5.77 5.40
CA LYS A 107 15.86 -5.60 4.41
C LYS A 107 14.59 -6.31 4.86
N GLY A 108 13.48 -5.59 4.80
CA GLY A 108 12.15 -6.11 4.99
C GLY A 108 11.42 -6.34 3.66
N THR A 109 10.26 -7.00 3.73
CA THR A 109 9.43 -7.29 2.55
C THR A 109 8.09 -6.59 2.67
N ILE A 110 7.80 -5.68 1.76
CA ILE A 110 6.45 -5.14 1.57
C ILE A 110 5.86 -5.85 0.34
N VAL A 111 4.74 -6.55 0.55
CA VAL A 111 4.00 -7.24 -0.51
C VAL A 111 3.27 -6.21 -1.36
N CYS A 112 2.46 -5.36 -0.75
CA CYS A 112 1.75 -4.27 -1.40
C CYS A 112 1.25 -3.24 -0.39
N CYS A 113 0.80 -2.10 -0.92
CA CYS A 113 0.03 -1.08 -0.23
C CYS A 113 -1.36 -1.00 -0.88
N LEU A 114 -2.37 -1.49 -0.17
CA LEU A 114 -3.77 -1.42 -0.59
C LEU A 114 -4.36 -0.06 -0.23
N PHE A 115 -5.14 0.53 -1.13
CA PHE A 115 -5.88 1.76 -0.87
C PHE A 115 -7.24 1.79 -1.59
N GLY A 116 -8.12 2.67 -1.13
CA GLY A 116 -9.45 2.92 -1.70
C GLY A 116 -9.56 4.34 -2.24
N HIS A 117 -10.66 5.02 -1.90
CA HIS A 117 -10.94 6.44 -2.16
C HIS A 117 -11.11 6.85 -3.64
N VAL A 118 -10.27 6.34 -4.54
CA VAL A 118 -10.22 6.79 -5.94
C VAL A 118 -11.28 6.16 -6.85
N HIS A 119 -12.03 5.18 -6.33
CA HIS A 119 -13.08 4.46 -7.06
C HIS A 119 -12.61 3.86 -8.41
N ALA A 120 -11.34 3.54 -8.54
CA ALA A 120 -10.73 2.97 -9.76
C ALA A 120 -9.85 1.77 -9.42
N ASP A 121 -9.71 0.86 -10.39
CA ASP A 121 -8.75 -0.23 -10.34
C ASP A 121 -7.34 0.28 -10.69
N ASN A 122 -6.43 0.32 -9.72
CA ASN A 122 -5.04 0.70 -9.94
C ASN A 122 -4.08 -0.43 -9.55
N ILE A 123 -2.98 -0.56 -10.30
CA ILE A 123 -1.73 -1.20 -9.88
C ILE A 123 -0.59 -0.28 -10.35
N VAL A 124 0.01 0.45 -9.43
CA VAL A 124 1.08 1.42 -9.73
C VAL A 124 2.26 1.17 -8.80
N TYR A 125 3.48 1.25 -9.33
CA TYR A 125 4.68 0.99 -8.55
C TYR A 125 5.39 2.30 -8.17
N LYS A 126 5.79 2.39 -6.91
CA LYS A 126 6.72 3.40 -6.42
C LYS A 126 7.79 2.72 -5.57
N ASP A 127 9.06 2.96 -5.88
CA ASP A 127 10.20 2.35 -5.18
C ASP A 127 10.10 0.80 -5.07
N ASN A 128 9.61 0.15 -6.16
CA ASN A 128 9.34 -1.29 -6.25
C ASN A 128 8.25 -1.83 -5.30
N ILE A 129 7.43 -0.96 -4.73
CA ILE A 129 6.26 -1.31 -3.92
C ILE A 129 5.02 -1.15 -4.79
N ALA A 130 4.19 -2.20 -4.87
CA ALA A 130 2.92 -2.15 -5.56
C ALA A 130 1.88 -1.40 -4.70
N HIS A 131 1.38 -0.28 -5.20
CA HIS A 131 0.23 0.45 -4.67
C HIS A 131 -1.00 0.05 -5.48
N ILE A 132 -2.01 -0.48 -4.81
CA ILE A 132 -3.13 -1.17 -5.45
C ILE A 132 -4.45 -0.65 -4.90
N SER A 133 -5.37 -0.31 -5.79
CA SER A 133 -6.77 -0.08 -5.43
C SER A 133 -7.70 -1.00 -6.20
N THR A 134 -8.85 -1.27 -5.58
CA THR A 134 -10.01 -1.89 -6.21
C THR A 134 -11.04 -0.80 -6.41
N THR A 135 -11.72 -0.79 -7.56
CA THR A 135 -12.88 0.09 -7.78
C THR A 135 -14.00 -0.20 -6.77
N CYS A 136 -15.10 0.53 -6.81
CA CYS A 136 -16.14 0.45 -5.81
C CYS A 136 -17.40 -0.29 -6.27
N SER A 137 -18.21 -0.76 -5.32
CA SER A 137 -19.56 -1.27 -5.63
C SER A 137 -20.57 -0.17 -5.95
N ASN A 138 -20.25 1.10 -5.70
CA ASN A 138 -21.10 2.20 -6.13
C ASN A 138 -20.84 2.56 -7.60
N CYS A 139 -21.64 1.96 -8.50
CA CYS A 139 -21.43 2.04 -9.95
C CYS A 139 -21.30 3.46 -10.51
N SER A 140 -22.00 4.43 -9.93
CA SER A 140 -22.01 5.82 -10.41
C SER A 140 -20.73 6.60 -10.07
N TYR A 141 -19.92 6.10 -9.14
CA TYR A 141 -18.69 6.76 -8.69
C TYR A 141 -17.42 6.13 -9.27
N ARG A 142 -17.54 5.05 -10.07
CA ARG A 142 -16.38 4.42 -10.69
C ARG A 142 -15.71 5.38 -11.66
N TYR A 143 -14.40 5.57 -11.51
CA TYR A 143 -13.65 6.54 -12.30
C TYR A 143 -12.98 5.90 -13.53
N GLY A 144 -12.93 6.68 -14.61
CA GLY A 144 -12.31 6.38 -15.91
C GLY A 144 -12.40 4.92 -16.37
N SER A 145 -11.29 4.19 -16.40
CA SER A 145 -11.20 2.82 -16.93
C SER A 145 -12.09 1.82 -16.21
N SER A 146 -12.50 2.13 -14.98
CA SER A 146 -13.38 1.29 -14.16
C SER A 146 -14.87 1.60 -14.36
N ALA A 147 -15.23 2.64 -15.13
CA ALA A 147 -16.61 3.02 -15.36
C ALA A 147 -17.36 1.97 -16.19
N ILE A 148 -18.49 1.46 -15.66
CA ILE A 148 -19.36 0.50 -16.35
C ILE A 148 -20.78 1.04 -16.36
N LYS A 149 -21.37 1.17 -17.55
CA LYS A 149 -22.76 1.61 -17.73
C LYS A 149 -23.73 0.48 -17.36
N ASN A 150 -24.88 0.84 -16.81
CA ASN A 150 -25.99 -0.08 -16.51
C ASN A 150 -25.61 -1.25 -15.58
N ALA A 151 -24.71 -1.02 -14.63
CA ALA A 151 -24.24 -2.06 -13.71
C ALA A 151 -25.17 -2.26 -12.49
N THR A 152 -26.01 -1.27 -12.15
CA THR A 152 -26.98 -1.34 -11.04
C THR A 152 -27.95 -2.50 -11.24
N GLY A 153 -28.15 -3.31 -10.20
CA GLY A 153 -29.01 -4.50 -10.21
C GLY A 153 -28.39 -5.72 -10.92
N THR A 154 -27.12 -5.64 -11.33
CA THR A 154 -26.39 -6.75 -11.96
C THR A 154 -25.25 -7.24 -11.06
N VAL A 155 -24.61 -8.37 -11.41
CA VAL A 155 -23.39 -8.83 -10.71
C VAL A 155 -22.26 -7.79 -10.77
N ASN A 156 -22.26 -6.93 -11.80
CA ASN A 156 -21.30 -5.84 -11.96
C ASN A 156 -21.59 -4.66 -11.02
N GLU A 157 -22.65 -4.72 -10.21
CA GLU A 157 -22.82 -3.78 -9.11
C GLU A 157 -21.73 -3.95 -8.06
N ILE A 158 -21.30 -5.17 -7.80
CA ILE A 158 -20.26 -5.46 -6.82
C ILE A 158 -18.88 -5.27 -7.48
N ALA A 159 -17.91 -4.77 -6.72
CA ALA A 159 -16.50 -4.86 -7.06
C ALA A 159 -15.72 -5.31 -5.81
N LEU A 160 -15.24 -6.55 -5.83
CA LEU A 160 -14.52 -7.15 -4.71
C LEU A 160 -13.35 -7.98 -5.24
N ASP A 161 -12.17 -7.79 -4.66
CA ASP A 161 -11.00 -8.62 -4.96
C ASP A 161 -10.65 -9.54 -3.79
N PHE A 162 -10.33 -10.79 -4.13
CA PHE A 162 -9.70 -11.74 -3.24
C PHE A 162 -8.20 -11.73 -3.47
N LEU A 163 -7.44 -11.20 -2.51
CA LEU A 163 -5.98 -11.18 -2.57
C LEU A 163 -5.39 -12.53 -2.13
N THR A 164 -4.74 -13.23 -3.07
CA THR A 164 -3.94 -14.43 -2.79
C THR A 164 -2.47 -14.14 -3.01
N ILE A 165 -1.62 -14.51 -2.04
CA ILE A 165 -0.17 -14.31 -2.11
C ILE A 165 0.54 -15.66 -2.25
N ARG A 166 1.39 -15.79 -3.27
CA ARG A 166 2.21 -16.98 -3.51
C ARG A 166 3.61 -16.56 -3.97
N ASN A 167 4.64 -17.01 -3.25
CA ASN A 167 6.03 -16.68 -3.53
C ASN A 167 6.30 -15.17 -3.53
N ASP A 168 6.57 -14.61 -4.70
CA ASP A 168 6.85 -13.21 -5.05
C ASP A 168 5.73 -12.59 -5.91
N MET A 169 4.57 -13.27 -6.00
CA MET A 169 3.40 -12.83 -6.74
C MET A 169 2.18 -12.63 -5.83
N GLY A 170 1.38 -11.64 -6.18
CA GLY A 170 0.02 -11.45 -5.67
C GLY A 170 -1.01 -11.55 -6.79
N PHE A 171 -2.13 -12.18 -6.49
CA PHE A 171 -3.27 -12.37 -7.39
C PHE A 171 -4.50 -11.73 -6.77
N LEU A 172 -5.21 -10.91 -7.54
CA LEU A 172 -6.46 -10.27 -7.19
C LEU A 172 -7.54 -10.93 -8.02
N THR A 173 -8.24 -11.91 -7.46
CA THR A 173 -9.35 -12.58 -8.15
C THR A 173 -10.63 -11.75 -7.96
N ARG A 174 -11.23 -11.31 -9.06
CA ARG A 174 -12.37 -10.38 -9.06
C ARG A 174 -13.69 -11.12 -8.97
N PHE A 175 -14.55 -10.65 -8.05
CA PHE A 175 -15.98 -10.89 -8.12
C PHE A 175 -16.72 -9.59 -8.48
N GLY A 176 -17.56 -9.67 -9.51
CA GLY A 176 -18.32 -8.54 -10.03
C GLY A 176 -17.56 -7.75 -11.11
N ALA A 177 -17.74 -6.44 -11.14
CA ALA A 177 -17.22 -5.56 -12.18
C ALA A 177 -15.70 -5.60 -12.26
N GLY A 178 -15.14 -5.74 -13.47
CA GLY A 178 -13.70 -5.72 -13.74
C GLY A 178 -13.16 -7.09 -14.13
N SER A 179 -11.88 -7.33 -13.88
CA SER A 179 -11.20 -8.58 -14.24
C SER A 179 -10.15 -8.94 -13.22
N ASP A 180 -9.72 -10.21 -13.22
CA ASP A 180 -8.60 -10.66 -12.41
C ASP A 180 -7.33 -9.86 -12.73
N ARG A 181 -6.56 -9.54 -11.70
CA ARG A 181 -5.30 -8.79 -11.82
C ARG A 181 -4.18 -9.51 -11.07
N SER A 182 -2.93 -9.21 -11.41
CA SER A 182 -1.78 -9.76 -10.71
C SER A 182 -0.66 -8.73 -10.61
N PHE A 183 0.22 -8.92 -9.63
CA PHE A 183 1.37 -8.07 -9.40
C PHE A 183 2.53 -8.89 -8.84
N THR A 184 3.74 -8.34 -8.95
CA THR A 184 4.97 -8.92 -8.40
C THR A 184 5.48 -8.05 -7.26
N TYR A 185 6.17 -8.65 -6.29
CA TYR A 185 6.82 -7.91 -5.22
C TYR A 185 8.17 -8.53 -4.87
N VAL A 186 9.09 -7.70 -4.38
CA VAL A 186 10.44 -8.16 -4.02
C VAL A 186 10.39 -8.91 -2.69
N ASN A 187 10.64 -10.22 -2.72
CA ASN A 187 10.72 -11.03 -1.51
C ASN A 187 12.14 -10.95 -0.89
N ASN A 188 12.29 -10.21 0.20
CA ASN A 188 13.55 -9.97 0.90
C ASN A 188 13.76 -10.88 2.13
N THR A 189 13.11 -12.05 2.19
CA THR A 189 13.29 -13.00 3.30
C THR A 189 14.74 -13.50 3.38
N LYS A 190 15.24 -13.77 4.61
CA LYS A 190 16.58 -14.33 4.90
C LYS A 190 16.88 -15.69 4.23
N GLU A 191 15.94 -16.27 3.49
CA GLU A 191 16.07 -17.52 2.74
C GLU A 191 16.72 -17.35 1.35
N SER A 192 17.71 -16.48 1.19
CA SER A 192 18.72 -16.69 0.14
C SER A 192 19.76 -17.73 0.58
N LYS A 193 19.30 -18.92 0.98
CA LYS A 193 20.16 -20.09 1.16
C LYS A 193 19.80 -21.16 0.15
N LYS A 194 20.66 -21.22 -0.88
CA LYS A 194 20.99 -22.37 -1.73
C LYS A 194 19.83 -23.25 -2.20
N GLU A 195 19.46 -23.09 -3.47
CA GLU A 195 19.24 -24.22 -4.38
C GLU A 195 19.61 -23.79 -5.79
N LYS A 196 20.17 -24.59 -6.68
CA LYS A 196 20.89 -25.87 -6.67
C LYS A 196 21.50 -25.88 -8.06
N SER A 197 22.81 -26.09 -8.21
CA SER A 197 23.37 -26.42 -9.52
C SER A 197 22.71 -27.73 -9.95
N TYR A 198 21.83 -27.69 -10.95
CA TYR A 198 21.44 -28.90 -11.64
C TYR A 198 22.67 -29.40 -12.40
N LEU A 199 23.45 -30.27 -11.75
CA LEU A 199 24.33 -31.18 -12.46
C LEU A 199 23.44 -32.03 -13.38
N GLY A 200 23.82 -32.05 -14.65
CA GLY A 200 23.02 -32.60 -15.73
C GLY A 200 22.53 -34.02 -15.48
N LEU A 201 21.24 -34.23 -15.74
CA LEU A 201 20.78 -35.54 -16.16
C LEU A 201 21.26 -35.75 -17.60
N LYS A 202 22.29 -36.57 -17.76
CA LYS A 202 22.54 -37.28 -19.01
C LYS A 202 21.32 -38.16 -19.29
N LEU A 203 20.63 -37.89 -20.39
CA LEU A 203 19.78 -38.89 -21.05
C LEU A 203 20.72 -39.97 -21.60
N LEU A 204 20.63 -41.16 -20.99
CA LEU A 204 21.13 -42.42 -21.54
C LEU A 204 19.91 -43.32 -21.71
N GLY A 205 19.74 -43.86 -22.91
CA GLY A 205 18.74 -44.88 -23.25
C GLY A 205 17.61 -44.34 -24.10
#